data_AF-A0A1L8EIM6-F1
#
_entry.id   AF-A0A1L8EIM6-F1
#
_cell.length_a   1.000
_cell.length_b   1.000
_cell.length_c   1.000
_cell.angle_alpha   90.00
_cell.angle_beta   90.00
_cell.angle_gamma   90.00
#
_symmetry.space_group_name_H-M   'P 1'
#
loop_
_entity.id
_entity.type
_entity.pdbx_description
1 polymer ?
#
loop_
_entity_poly.entity_id
_entity_poly.type
_entity_poly.pdbx_seq_one_letter_code
_entity_poly.pdbx_strand_id
1 'polypeptide(L)'
;MAAWHWLLGIGITVIVTVLNQVSSRRLTEEGHSRRRPKNYSVEPDDTCAICLEKMNPRDEAYLSCLHSFHDRCLSKLIAANINQCPKCRGRI
;
A
#
# COMPACT_ATOMS: atom_id res chain seq x y z
N MET A 1 -1.51 -51.15 -15.56
CA MET A 1 -0.34 -50.92 -14.69
C MET A 1 0.84 -50.58 -15.59
N ALA A 2 0.94 -49.32 -16.03
CA ALA A 2 2.02 -48.87 -16.89
C ALA A 2 2.52 -47.53 -16.35
N ALA A 3 3.38 -47.60 -15.32
CA ALA A 3 4.07 -46.45 -14.75
C ALA A 3 5.26 -46.03 -15.64
N TRP A 4 5.02 -45.93 -16.95
CA TRP A 4 5.98 -45.48 -17.97
C TRP A 4 6.06 -43.94 -18.06
N HIS A 5 5.54 -43.22 -17.05
CA HIS A 5 5.60 -41.76 -16.95
C HIS A 5 6.91 -41.26 -16.32
N TRP A 6 8.05 -41.89 -16.62
CA TRP A 6 9.35 -41.52 -16.04
C TRP A 6 10.38 -40.97 -17.05
N LEU A 7 10.05 -40.75 -18.33
CA LEU A 7 11.04 -40.26 -19.30
C LEU A 7 10.62 -39.11 -20.23
N LEU A 8 9.34 -38.74 -20.33
CA LEU A 8 8.91 -37.55 -21.10
C LEU A 8 8.49 -36.36 -20.21
N GLY A 9 8.55 -36.54 -18.90
CA GLY A 9 8.02 -35.58 -17.93
C GLY A 9 8.94 -34.41 -17.61
N ILE A 10 10.26 -34.52 -17.81
CA ILE A 10 11.21 -33.53 -17.27
C ILE A 10 11.03 -32.16 -17.94
N GLY A 11 10.83 -32.12 -19.26
CA GLY A 11 10.62 -30.86 -19.98
C GLY A 11 9.30 -30.19 -19.59
N ILE A 12 8.21 -30.97 -19.52
CA ILE A 12 6.87 -30.45 -19.23
C ILE A 12 6.74 -30.05 -17.76
N THR A 13 7.36 -30.79 -16.83
CA THR A 13 7.37 -30.41 -15.41
C THR A 13 8.23 -29.19 -15.16
N VAL A 14 9.38 -29.03 -15.84
CA VAL A 14 10.19 -27.80 -15.73
C VAL A 14 9.41 -26.61 -16.31
N ILE A 15 8.74 -26.75 -17.45
CA ILE A 15 7.92 -25.66 -18.02
C ILE A 15 6.75 -25.31 -17.10
N VAL A 16 6.00 -26.30 -16.59
CA VAL A 16 4.86 -26.06 -15.69
C VAL A 16 5.31 -25.48 -14.34
N THR A 17 6.43 -25.94 -13.78
CA THR A 17 6.98 -25.40 -12.53
C THR A 17 7.58 -24.00 -12.70
N VAL A 18 8.22 -23.71 -13.83
CA VAL A 18 8.73 -22.37 -14.17
C VAL A 18 7.58 -21.39 -14.44
N LEU A 19 6.55 -21.79 -15.20
CA LEU A 19 5.36 -20.97 -15.42
C LEU A 19 4.60 -20.72 -14.10
N ASN A 20 4.51 -21.72 -13.21
CA ASN A 20 3.89 -21.57 -11.90
C ASN A 20 4.75 -20.71 -10.94
N GLN A 21 6.09 -20.82 -10.99
CA GLN A 21 6.99 -19.94 -10.22
C GLN A 21 6.93 -18.48 -10.69
N VAL A 22 6.83 -18.23 -12.00
CA VAL A 22 6.71 -16.87 -12.57
C VAL A 22 5.40 -16.20 -12.16
N SER A 23 4.29 -16.96 -12.10
CA SER A 23 2.99 -16.44 -11.65
C SER A 23 2.98 -16.11 -10.15
N SER A 24 3.54 -16.97 -9.30
CA SER A 24 3.59 -16.74 -7.85
C SER A 24 4.55 -15.63 -7.43
N ARG A 25 5.64 -15.41 -8.19
CA ARG A 25 6.57 -14.29 -7.96
C ARG A 25 5.96 -12.92 -8.24
N ARG A 26 4.82 -12.83 -8.93
CA ARG A 26 4.16 -11.54 -9.20
C ARG A 26 3.17 -11.11 -8.12
N LEU A 27 2.84 -11.94 -7.13
CA LEU A 27 1.74 -11.62 -6.21
C LEU A 27 2.13 -11.19 -4.80
N THR A 28 3.39 -11.28 -4.36
CA THR A 28 3.75 -10.82 -2.99
C THR A 28 5.15 -10.22 -2.82
N GLU A 29 5.81 -9.69 -3.86
CA GLU A 29 7.07 -8.94 -3.71
C GLU A 29 6.98 -7.50 -4.25
N GLU A 30 5.83 -6.88 -4.15
CA GLU A 30 5.73 -5.41 -4.22
C GLU A 30 6.00 -4.85 -2.80
N GLY A 31 7.21 -5.12 -2.30
CA GLY A 31 7.83 -4.29 -1.28
C GLY A 31 8.02 -2.90 -1.88
N HIS A 32 7.00 -2.06 -1.72
CA HIS A 32 6.93 -0.70 -2.24
C HIS A 32 8.00 0.19 -1.58
N SER A 33 9.24 0.09 -2.05
CA SER A 33 10.27 1.10 -1.92
C SER A 33 10.67 1.59 -3.31
N ARG A 34 9.68 2.06 -4.08
CA ARG A 34 9.96 3.11 -5.06
C ARG A 34 9.95 4.41 -4.27
N ARG A 35 11.08 5.13 -4.26
CA ARG A 35 11.02 6.60 -4.12
C ARG A 35 10.22 7.12 -5.31
N ARG A 36 8.89 7.11 -5.17
CA ARG A 36 7.96 7.76 -6.08
C ARG A 36 8.29 9.25 -6.01
N PRO A 37 8.59 9.93 -7.13
CA PRO A 37 8.62 11.39 -7.12
C PRO A 37 7.27 11.85 -6.55
N LYS A 38 7.30 12.66 -5.50
CA LYS A 38 6.11 13.22 -4.86
C LYS A 38 5.45 14.18 -5.86
N ASN A 39 4.71 13.64 -6.81
CA ASN A 39 3.62 14.38 -7.41
C ASN A 39 2.69 14.69 -6.25
N TYR A 40 2.56 15.97 -5.95
CA TYR A 40 1.48 16.51 -5.13
C TYR A 40 0.18 16.38 -5.94
N SER A 41 -0.18 15.15 -6.30
CA SER A 41 -1.52 14.81 -6.74
C SER A 41 -2.34 14.78 -5.48
N VAL A 42 -3.27 15.72 -5.36
CA VAL A 42 -4.35 15.75 -4.36
C VAL A 42 -5.29 14.58 -4.66
N GLU A 43 -4.77 13.36 -4.60
CA GLU A 43 -5.59 12.16 -4.53
C GLU A 43 -6.00 12.05 -3.06
N PRO A 44 -7.29 11.89 -2.75
CA PRO A 44 -7.71 11.56 -1.40
C PRO A 44 -7.02 10.26 -1.04
N ASP A 45 -6.00 10.36 -0.21
CA ASP A 45 -5.29 9.21 0.33
C ASP A 45 -6.33 8.44 1.14
N ASP A 46 -6.73 7.27 0.64
CA ASP A 46 -7.68 6.37 1.32
C ASP A 46 -7.14 5.85 2.66
N THR A 47 -5.99 6.36 3.11
CA THR A 47 -5.29 6.00 4.34
C THR A 47 -4.95 7.25 5.14
N CYS A 48 -5.18 7.20 6.45
CA CYS A 48 -4.79 8.28 7.36
C CYS A 48 -3.29 8.21 7.64
N ALA A 49 -2.53 9.28 7.34
CA ALA A 49 -1.08 9.30 7.55
C ALA A 49 -0.64 9.41 9.03
N ILE A 50 -1.59 9.46 9.98
CA ILE A 50 -1.31 9.47 11.42
C ILE A 50 -1.37 8.05 12.00
N CYS A 51 -2.43 7.29 11.72
CA CYS A 51 -2.59 5.92 12.23
C CYS A 51 -2.30 4.82 11.19
N LEU A 52 -2.09 5.18 9.93
CA LEU A 52 -1.88 4.26 8.80
C LEU A 52 -3.05 3.31 8.53
N GLU A 53 -4.24 3.63 9.02
CA GLU A 53 -5.47 2.89 8.77
C GLU A 53 -6.31 3.52 7.66
N LYS A 54 -7.22 2.74 7.09
CA LYS A 54 -8.14 3.19 6.04
C LYS A 54 -9.00 4.36 6.51
N MET A 55 -9.14 5.36 5.64
CA MET A 55 -9.98 6.52 5.84
C MET A 55 -11.46 6.11 5.85
N ASN A 56 -12.24 6.67 6.78
CA ASN A 56 -13.68 6.46 6.84
C ASN A 56 -14.38 7.78 6.51
N PRO A 57 -15.27 7.86 5.50
CA PRO A 57 -15.96 9.09 5.14
C PRO A 57 -16.86 9.67 6.24
N ARG A 58 -17.14 8.90 7.31
CA ARG A 58 -17.86 9.41 8.49
C ARG A 58 -16.96 10.06 9.54
N ASP A 59 -15.66 9.80 9.48
CA ASP A 59 -14.65 10.24 10.45
C ASP A 59 -13.50 10.88 9.67
N GLU A 60 -13.82 11.85 8.81
CA GLU A 60 -12.84 12.60 8.03
C GLU A 60 -12.87 14.09 8.36
N ALA A 61 -11.70 14.65 8.62
CA ALA A 61 -11.48 16.07 8.85
C ALA A 61 -10.44 16.59 7.86
N TYR A 62 -10.74 17.73 7.23
CA TYR A 62 -9.87 18.38 6.26
C TYR A 62 -9.18 19.58 6.90
N LEU A 63 -7.87 19.69 6.65
CA LEU A 63 -7.09 20.86 7.02
C LEU A 63 -7.15 21.96 5.95
N SER A 64 -6.76 23.19 6.31
CA SER A 64 -6.63 24.30 5.37
C SER A 64 -5.65 24.01 4.22
N CYS A 65 -4.73 23.06 4.42
CA CYS A 65 -3.81 22.57 3.39
C CYS A 65 -4.38 21.45 2.51
N LEU A 66 -5.70 21.24 2.53
CA LEU A 66 -6.46 20.26 1.73
C LEU A 66 -6.05 18.79 1.96
N HIS A 67 -5.45 18.48 3.11
CA HIS A 67 -5.17 17.11 3.52
C HIS A 67 -6.22 16.61 4.50
N SER A 68 -6.71 15.40 4.25
CA SER A 68 -7.66 14.69 5.11
C SER A 68 -6.94 13.77 6.12
N PHE A 69 -7.49 13.72 7.33
CA PHE A 69 -7.11 12.80 8.42
C PHE A 69 -8.35 12.38 9.20
N HIS A 70 -8.28 11.29 9.99
CA HIS A 70 -9.39 10.99 10.89
C HIS A 70 -9.59 12.10 11.92
N ASP A 71 -10.83 12.42 12.28
CA ASP A 71 -11.13 13.47 13.28
C ASP A 71 -10.48 13.14 14.63
N ARG A 72 -10.56 11.86 15.04
CA ARG A 72 -9.85 11.32 16.22
C ARG A 72 -8.33 11.49 16.14
N CYS A 73 -7.75 11.35 14.96
CA CYS A 73 -6.31 11.47 14.76
C CYS A 73 -5.88 12.93 14.76
N LEU A 74 -6.66 13.80 14.12
CA LEU A 74 -6.42 15.23 14.11
C LEU A 74 -6.54 15.82 15.54
N SER A 75 -7.55 15.40 16.29
CA SER A 75 -7.72 15.80 17.69
C SER A 75 -6.51 15.41 18.55
N LYS A 76 -5.97 14.20 18.37
CA LYS A 76 -4.73 13.76 19.04
C LYS A 76 -3.51 14.57 18.62
N LEU A 77 -3.43 14.95 17.35
CA LEU A 77 -2.32 15.76 16.81
C LEU A 77 -2.29 17.15 17.45
N ILE A 78 -3.46 17.80 17.54
CA ILE A 78 -3.62 19.10 18.20
C ILE A 78 -3.34 18.98 19.71
N ALA A 79 -3.84 17.92 20.36
CA ALA A 79 -3.56 17.65 21.78
C ALA A 79 -2.07 17.41 22.06
N ALA A 80 -1.32 16.85 21.10
CA ALA A 80 0.13 16.71 21.16
C ALA A 80 0.90 18.01 20.86
N ASN A 81 0.20 19.13 20.69
CA ASN A 81 0.75 20.45 20.37
C ASN A 81 1.49 20.50 19.01
N ILE A 82 1.12 19.62 18.08
CA ILE A 82 1.68 19.57 16.74
C ILE A 82 0.80 20.43 15.83
N ASN A 83 1.24 21.66 15.56
CA ASN A 83 0.54 22.63 14.70
C ASN A 83 1.00 22.56 13.23
N GLN A 84 1.49 21.40 12.80
CA GLN A 84 2.02 21.18 11.44
C GLN A 84 1.43 19.92 10.82
N CYS A 85 0.96 20.04 9.58
CA CYS A 85 0.41 18.93 8.83
C CYS A 85 1.47 17.84 8.58
N PRO A 86 1.22 16.55 8.91
CA PRO A 86 2.16 15.45 8.67
C PRO A 86 2.54 15.25 7.19
N LYS A 87 1.67 15.65 6.25
CA LYS A 87 1.88 15.46 4.81
C LYS A 87 2.71 16.55 4.17
N CYS A 88 2.41 17.83 4.44
CA CYS A 88 3.08 18.98 3.81
C CYS A 88 3.85 19.89 4.76
N ARG A 89 3.78 19.67 6.08
CA ARG A 89 4.33 20.55 7.13
C ARG A 89 3.78 21.98 7.12
N GLY A 90 2.68 22.22 6.39
CA GLY A 90 1.92 23.47 6.46
C GLY A 90 1.28 23.63 7.84
N ARG A 91 0.96 24.87 8.22
CA ARG A 91 0.27 25.16 9.47
C ARG A 91 -1.16 24.59 9.42
N ILE A 92 -1.56 23.97 10.54
CA ILE A 92 -2.90 23.41 10.78
C ILE A 92 -3.82 24.51 11.29
#